data_AF-A0A3L7QAR8-F1
#
_entry.id   AF-A0A3L7QAR8-F1
#
_cell.length_a   1.000
_cell.length_b   1.000
_cell.length_c   1.000
_cell.angle_alpha   90.00
_cell.angle_beta   90.00
_cell.angle_gamma   90.00
#
_symmetry.space_group_name_H-M   'P 1'
#
loop_
_entity.id
_entity.type
_entity.pdbx_description
1 polymer ?
#
loop_
_entity_poly.entity_id
_entity_poly.type
_entity_poly.pdbx_seq_one_letter_code
_entity_poly.pdbx_strand_id
1 'polypeptide(L)'
;MVDLPKQPGMPDNVFLTKLDAAANWARSNSLWPMPFATACCGIELMATASSRFDLARFGAEVMRFSPRQCDLMIVAGRVVMKMLPVLQRIWLQMPEPKWCISMGACACSGGVFDTYAVVQGVDRFIPVDLYVPGCPPRPEQLIAALIEMQDKIMKTGTINGREFGKRTEATGPIPVELEEVRRSREAKIVEGLDIYQPPKM
;
A
#
# COMPACT_ATOMS: atom_id res chain seq x y z
N MET A 1 9.96 -13.23 4.38
CA MET A 1 9.49 -14.50 3.80
C MET A 1 9.23 -15.47 4.95
N VAL A 2 8.03 -15.44 5.52
CA VAL A 2 7.61 -16.36 6.60
C VAL A 2 6.42 -17.14 6.05
N ASP A 3 6.70 -18.29 5.43
CA ASP A 3 5.68 -19.25 5.05
C ASP A 3 5.16 -19.91 6.33
N LEU A 4 3.91 -19.63 6.70
CA LEU A 4 3.26 -20.37 7.79
C LEU A 4 2.89 -21.78 7.31
N PRO A 5 3.31 -22.85 8.00
CA PRO A 5 2.85 -24.19 7.69
C PRO A 5 1.37 -24.34 8.03
N LYS A 6 0.57 -24.85 7.08
CA LYS A 6 -0.76 -25.41 7.36
C LYS A 6 -0.59 -26.52 8.39
N GLN A 7 -1.19 -26.39 9.57
CA GLN A 7 -1.16 -27.44 10.59
C GLN A 7 -1.86 -28.71 10.06
N PRO A 8 -1.24 -29.90 10.13
CA PRO A 8 -1.87 -31.15 9.75
C PRO A 8 -2.62 -31.72 10.97
N GLY A 9 -3.94 -31.88 10.86
CA GLY A 9 -4.71 -32.69 11.81
C GLY A 9 -6.17 -32.29 11.98
N MET A 10 -7.08 -32.84 11.15
CA MET A 10 -8.43 -33.33 11.52
C MET A 10 -9.15 -33.90 10.28
N PRO A 11 -10.04 -34.91 10.39
CA PRO A 11 -10.76 -35.49 9.24
C PRO A 11 -12.07 -34.79 8.84
N ASP A 12 -12.53 -33.73 9.52
CA ASP A 12 -13.73 -32.94 9.14
C ASP A 12 -13.40 -31.74 8.21
N ASN A 13 -12.17 -31.70 7.70
CA ASN A 13 -11.50 -30.52 7.15
C ASN A 13 -11.77 -30.22 5.67
N VAL A 14 -12.55 -31.01 4.93
CA VAL A 14 -12.80 -30.75 3.49
C VAL A 14 -13.84 -29.65 3.27
N PHE A 15 -14.85 -29.56 4.13
CA PHE A 15 -15.89 -28.53 3.99
C PHE A 15 -15.36 -27.14 4.36
N LEU A 16 -14.62 -27.04 5.47
CA LEU A 16 -13.96 -25.81 5.91
C LEU A 16 -12.91 -25.32 4.89
N THR A 17 -12.09 -26.22 4.34
CA THR A 17 -11.10 -25.83 3.32
C THR A 17 -11.73 -25.37 2.01
N LYS A 18 -12.88 -25.93 1.60
CA LYS A 18 -13.65 -25.44 0.45
C LYS A 18 -14.23 -24.05 0.70
N LEU A 19 -14.72 -23.80 1.91
CA LEU A 19 -15.24 -22.50 2.32
C LEU A 19 -14.13 -21.44 2.37
N ASP A 20 -12.96 -21.79 2.92
CA ASP A 20 -11.76 -20.94 2.91
C ASP A 20 -11.33 -20.63 1.48
N ALA A 21 -11.29 -21.64 0.60
CA ALA A 21 -10.93 -21.48 -0.81
C ALA A 21 -11.91 -20.55 -1.54
N ALA A 22 -13.21 -20.68 -1.29
CA ALA A 22 -14.23 -19.80 -1.87
C ALA A 22 -14.07 -18.35 -1.38
N ALA A 23 -13.83 -18.15 -0.09
CA ALA A 23 -13.60 -16.81 0.47
C ALA A 23 -12.32 -16.15 -0.05
N ASN A 24 -11.26 -16.93 -0.28
CA ASN A 24 -10.02 -16.42 -0.86
C ASN A 24 -10.16 -16.13 -2.34
N TRP A 25 -10.88 -16.98 -3.07
CA TRP A 25 -11.19 -16.76 -4.46
C TRP A 25 -11.95 -15.43 -4.64
N ALA A 26 -12.96 -15.18 -3.80
CA ALA A 26 -13.70 -13.92 -3.81
C ALA A 26 -12.76 -12.73 -3.57
N ARG A 27 -11.94 -12.77 -2.51
CA ARG A 27 -10.98 -11.69 -2.19
C ARG A 27 -9.96 -11.44 -3.29
N SER A 28 -9.39 -12.49 -3.85
CA SER A 28 -8.35 -12.37 -4.90
C SER A 28 -8.87 -11.76 -6.20
N ASN A 29 -10.13 -12.02 -6.56
CA ASN A 29 -10.74 -11.53 -7.79
C ASN A 29 -11.50 -10.19 -7.62
N SER A 30 -11.46 -9.57 -6.45
CA SER A 30 -12.18 -8.31 -6.17
C SER A 30 -11.35 -7.32 -5.36
N LEU A 31 -10.07 -7.16 -5.70
CA LEU A 31 -9.18 -6.22 -5.01
C LEU A 31 -9.52 -4.79 -5.40
N TRP A 32 -9.73 -3.91 -4.43
CA TRP A 32 -9.99 -2.49 -4.65
C TRP A 32 -8.75 -1.68 -4.26
N PRO A 33 -7.88 -1.38 -5.23
CA PRO A 33 -6.66 -0.64 -4.99
C PRO A 33 -6.92 0.80 -4.55
N MET A 34 -6.15 1.22 -3.54
CA MET A 34 -5.94 2.60 -3.16
C MET A 34 -4.62 3.08 -3.77
N PRO A 35 -4.67 3.94 -4.80
CA PRO A 35 -3.47 4.48 -5.41
C PRO A 35 -2.85 5.55 -4.51
N PHE A 36 -1.66 5.29 -3.98
CA PHE A 36 -0.84 6.30 -3.32
C PHE A 36 0.26 6.77 -4.27
N ALA A 37 -0.14 7.63 -5.21
CA ALA A 37 0.73 8.15 -6.26
C ALA A 37 1.38 9.48 -5.84
N THR A 38 2.69 9.47 -5.60
CA THR A 38 3.44 10.65 -5.14
C THR A 38 4.49 11.14 -6.14
N ALA A 39 4.84 10.33 -7.15
CA ALA A 39 5.90 10.64 -8.11
C ALA A 39 5.65 9.96 -9.46
N CYS A 40 6.72 9.78 -10.26
CA CYS A 40 6.67 9.25 -11.62
C CYS A 40 5.99 7.87 -11.75
N CYS A 41 6.10 6.99 -10.75
CA CYS A 41 5.42 5.69 -10.75
C CYS A 41 3.90 5.82 -10.74
N GLY A 42 3.35 6.96 -10.31
CA GLY A 42 1.93 7.27 -10.38
C GLY A 42 1.39 7.38 -11.80
N ILE A 43 2.18 7.92 -12.74
CA ILE A 43 1.79 8.00 -14.16
C ILE A 43 1.74 6.59 -14.76
N GLU A 44 2.68 5.73 -14.38
CA GLU A 44 2.65 4.35 -14.85
C GLU A 44 1.46 3.59 -14.27
N LEU A 45 1.11 3.83 -13.00
CA LEU A 45 -0.10 3.29 -12.39
C LEU A 45 -1.37 3.77 -13.13
N MET A 46 -1.40 5.03 -13.58
CA MET A 46 -2.50 5.53 -14.42
C MET A 46 -2.51 4.84 -15.80
N ALA A 47 -1.33 4.57 -16.38
CA ALA A 47 -1.22 3.84 -17.64
C ALA A 47 -1.72 2.39 -17.51
N THR A 48 -1.51 1.73 -16.36
CA THR A 48 -2.06 0.41 -16.05
C THR A 48 -3.56 0.39 -15.78
N ALA A 49 -4.18 1.55 -15.58
CA ALA A 49 -5.62 1.68 -15.46
C ALA A 49 -6.27 2.16 -16.77
N SER A 50 -5.48 2.32 -17.84
CA SER A 50 -5.94 2.84 -19.12
C SER A 50 -6.37 1.71 -20.07
N SER A 51 -6.85 2.04 -21.27
CA SER A 51 -7.39 1.05 -22.21
C SER A 51 -6.35 0.03 -22.73
N ARG A 52 -5.07 0.42 -22.79
CA ARG A 52 -4.00 -0.44 -23.30
C ARG A 52 -3.62 -1.55 -22.32
N PHE A 53 -3.60 -1.22 -21.05
CA PHE A 53 -3.25 -2.12 -19.96
C PHE A 53 -4.39 -2.03 -18.97
N ASP A 54 -5.22 -3.05 -18.93
CA ASP A 54 -6.48 -3.01 -18.20
C ASP A 54 -6.38 -3.79 -16.88
N LEU A 55 -6.30 -3.07 -15.76
CA LEU A 55 -6.40 -3.62 -14.41
C LEU A 55 -7.78 -4.22 -14.11
N ALA A 56 -8.83 -3.79 -14.81
CA ALA A 56 -10.19 -4.27 -14.58
C ALA A 56 -10.35 -5.76 -14.89
N ARG A 57 -9.60 -6.23 -15.89
CA ARG A 57 -9.54 -7.66 -16.25
C ARG A 57 -9.21 -8.58 -15.08
N PHE A 58 -8.47 -8.08 -14.09
CA PHE A 58 -8.05 -8.85 -12.91
C PHE A 58 -8.90 -8.54 -11.67
N GLY A 59 -10.03 -7.83 -11.81
CA GLY A 59 -10.88 -7.46 -10.69
C GLY A 59 -10.35 -6.29 -9.85
N ALA A 60 -9.33 -5.57 -10.35
CA ALA A 60 -8.75 -4.37 -9.75
C ALA A 60 -9.20 -3.07 -10.44
N GLU A 61 -10.41 -3.08 -11.01
CA GLU A 61 -10.99 -1.99 -11.80
C GLU A 61 -11.24 -0.72 -10.99
N VAL A 62 -11.63 -0.88 -9.72
CA VAL A 62 -12.13 0.23 -8.90
C VAL A 62 -11.01 0.82 -8.06
N MET A 63 -10.31 1.80 -8.64
CA MET A 63 -9.41 2.67 -7.87
C MET A 63 -10.24 3.56 -6.94
N ARG A 64 -10.36 3.16 -5.67
CA ARG A 64 -11.10 3.92 -4.66
C ARG A 64 -10.15 4.91 -3.98
N PHE A 65 -10.55 6.18 -3.95
CA PHE A 65 -9.82 7.25 -3.26
C PHE A 65 -10.27 7.45 -1.80
N SER A 66 -10.97 6.45 -1.24
CA SER A 66 -11.42 6.43 0.14
C SER A 66 -10.82 5.23 0.85
N PRO A 67 -9.90 5.41 1.82
CA PRO A 67 -9.20 4.31 2.49
C PRO A 67 -10.14 3.25 3.08
N ARG A 68 -11.32 3.67 3.56
CA ARG A 68 -12.28 2.77 4.22
C ARG A 68 -12.92 1.75 3.28
N GLN A 69 -12.85 1.98 1.97
CA GLN A 69 -13.41 1.10 0.96
C GLN A 69 -12.34 0.22 0.30
N CYS A 70 -11.06 0.50 0.51
CA CYS A 70 -9.96 -0.19 -0.16
C CYS A 70 -9.40 -1.32 0.70
N ASP A 71 -8.94 -2.38 0.06
CA ASP A 71 -8.26 -3.51 0.69
C ASP A 71 -6.79 -3.64 0.22
N LEU A 72 -6.44 -3.08 -0.94
CA LEU A 72 -5.08 -3.07 -1.47
C LEU A 72 -4.53 -1.65 -1.48
N MET A 73 -3.34 -1.42 -0.94
CA MET A 73 -2.62 -0.14 -1.06
C MET A 73 -1.46 -0.28 -2.03
N ILE A 74 -1.41 0.57 -3.06
CA ILE A 74 -0.28 0.62 -4.01
C ILE A 74 0.51 1.89 -3.74
N VAL A 75 1.72 1.74 -3.20
CA VAL A 75 2.63 2.86 -2.94
C VAL A 75 3.45 3.12 -4.19
N ALA A 76 2.98 4.05 -5.02
CA ALA A 76 3.54 4.35 -6.33
C ALA A 76 4.44 5.58 -6.27
N GLY A 77 5.73 5.33 -5.98
CA GLY A 77 6.78 6.33 -6.05
C GLY A 77 7.43 6.67 -4.71
N ARG A 78 8.22 7.74 -4.69
CA ARG A 78 8.97 8.16 -3.48
C ARG A 78 8.04 8.70 -2.40
N VAL A 79 8.31 8.37 -1.14
CA VAL A 79 7.60 8.94 0.01
C VAL A 79 8.52 9.93 0.71
N VAL A 80 8.12 11.21 0.74
CA VAL A 80 8.86 12.24 1.49
C VAL A 80 8.51 12.15 2.98
N MET A 81 9.45 12.52 3.86
CA MET A 81 9.26 12.48 5.32
C MET A 81 7.99 13.20 5.77
N LYS A 82 7.63 14.33 5.13
CA LYS A 82 6.39 15.06 5.42
C LYS A 82 5.11 14.28 5.07
N MET A 83 5.18 13.42 4.05
CA MET A 83 4.03 12.66 3.55
C MET A 83 3.85 11.33 4.29
N LEU A 84 4.90 10.83 4.92
CA LEU A 84 4.90 9.60 5.70
C LEU A 84 3.75 9.49 6.74
N PRO A 85 3.49 10.49 7.61
CA PRO A 85 2.38 10.38 8.58
C PRO A 85 1.00 10.34 7.91
N VAL A 86 0.86 10.90 6.70
CA VAL A 86 -0.38 10.79 5.91
C VAL A 86 -0.55 9.37 5.40
N LEU A 87 0.52 8.77 4.89
CA LEU A 87 0.53 7.38 4.43
C LEU A 87 0.17 6.40 5.57
N GLN A 88 0.78 6.56 6.74
CA GLN A 88 0.46 5.73 7.92
C GLN A 88 -1.00 5.87 8.34
N ARG A 89 -1.54 7.11 8.34
CA ARG A 89 -2.95 7.35 8.68
C ARG A 89 -3.90 6.68 7.68
N ILE A 90 -3.59 6.73 6.40
CA ILE A 90 -4.36 6.07 5.35
C ILE A 90 -4.41 4.56 5.62
N TRP A 91 -3.24 3.96 5.85
CA TRP A 91 -3.14 2.52 6.12
C TRP A 91 -3.92 2.08 7.36
N LEU A 92 -3.87 2.87 8.44
CA LEU A 92 -4.63 2.60 9.66
C LEU A 92 -6.15 2.74 9.48
N GLN A 93 -6.61 3.51 8.49
CA GLN A 93 -8.03 3.69 8.20
C GLN A 93 -8.61 2.62 7.27
N MET A 94 -7.76 1.78 6.67
CA MET A 94 -8.19 0.68 5.82
C MET A 94 -8.72 -0.50 6.65
N PRO A 95 -9.81 -1.15 6.22
CA PRO A 95 -10.33 -2.35 6.87
C PRO A 95 -9.32 -3.51 6.81
N GLU A 96 -9.43 -4.43 7.75
CA GLU A 96 -8.74 -5.72 7.68
C GLU A 96 -9.67 -6.71 6.95
N PRO A 97 -9.23 -7.48 5.94
CA PRO A 97 -7.86 -7.73 5.47
C PRO A 97 -7.31 -6.66 4.53
N LYS A 98 -6.04 -6.27 4.71
CA LYS A 98 -5.35 -5.33 3.79
C LYS A 98 -3.97 -5.79 3.34
N TRP A 99 -3.59 -5.36 2.14
CA TRP A 99 -2.31 -5.68 1.51
C TRP A 99 -1.61 -4.45 0.97
N CYS A 100 -0.28 -4.50 0.90
CA CYS A 100 0.53 -3.38 0.42
C CYS A 100 1.49 -3.83 -0.70
N ILE A 101 1.41 -3.17 -1.85
CA ILE A 101 2.38 -3.32 -2.95
C ILE A 101 3.27 -2.07 -2.97
N SER A 102 4.57 -2.28 -2.84
CA SER A 102 5.57 -1.22 -2.99
C SER A 102 6.00 -1.14 -4.45
N MET A 103 5.64 -0.05 -5.12
CA MET A 103 5.87 0.14 -6.55
C MET A 103 7.00 1.13 -6.81
N GLY A 104 8.04 0.62 -7.47
CA GLY A 104 9.20 1.37 -7.91
C GLY A 104 10.35 1.39 -6.90
N ALA A 105 11.55 1.65 -7.42
CA ALA A 105 12.81 1.61 -6.65
C ALA A 105 12.79 2.56 -5.45
N CYS A 106 12.14 3.71 -5.59
CA CYS A 106 12.00 4.70 -4.51
C CYS A 106 11.17 4.19 -3.34
N ALA A 107 10.05 3.51 -3.60
CA ALA A 107 9.20 2.94 -2.55
C ALA A 107 9.85 1.71 -1.91
N CYS A 108 10.59 0.92 -2.69
CA CYS A 108 11.24 -0.31 -2.22
C CYS A 108 12.47 -0.03 -1.34
N SER A 109 13.35 0.88 -1.78
CA SER A 109 14.68 1.06 -1.18
C SER A 109 15.12 2.52 -1.02
N GLY A 110 14.30 3.50 -1.42
CA GLY A 110 14.72 4.90 -1.59
C GLY A 110 15.24 5.21 -3.00
N GLY A 111 15.68 4.18 -3.74
CA GLY A 111 16.03 4.28 -5.15
C GLY A 111 17.20 5.24 -5.38
N VAL A 112 17.06 6.16 -6.34
CA VAL A 112 18.07 7.18 -6.64
C VAL A 112 18.16 8.28 -5.56
N PHE A 113 17.16 8.37 -4.67
CA PHE A 113 17.08 9.44 -3.69
C PHE A 113 17.59 8.99 -2.32
N ASP A 114 18.91 8.85 -2.18
CA ASP A 114 19.54 8.73 -0.87
C ASP A 114 19.70 10.13 -0.24
N THR A 115 18.60 10.65 0.29
CA THR A 115 18.52 12.02 0.83
C THR A 115 17.71 12.07 2.11
N TYR A 116 18.02 13.02 2.99
CA TYR A 116 17.34 13.20 4.29
C TYR A 116 15.82 13.41 4.17
N ALA A 117 15.36 13.95 3.04
CA ALA A 117 13.96 14.30 2.84
C ALA A 117 13.09 13.12 2.37
N VAL A 118 13.70 12.01 1.93
CA VAL A 118 13.00 10.85 1.37
C VAL A 118 13.20 9.63 2.26
N VAL A 119 12.12 8.88 2.46
CA VAL A 119 12.13 7.62 3.19
C VAL A 119 12.88 6.55 2.40
N GLN A 120 13.88 5.94 3.03
CA GLN A 120 14.69 4.85 2.45
C GLN A 120 13.95 3.49 2.56
N GLY A 121 12.85 3.38 1.81
CA GLY A 121 11.99 2.20 1.78
C GLY A 121 10.76 2.32 2.70
N VAL A 122 9.59 2.04 2.13
CA VAL A 122 8.28 2.14 2.81
C VAL A 122 8.09 1.03 3.85
N ASP A 123 8.77 -0.10 3.67
CA ASP A 123 8.69 -1.27 4.55
C ASP A 123 9.07 -0.99 6.00
N ARG A 124 9.88 0.04 6.22
CA ARG A 124 10.21 0.48 7.58
C ARG A 124 8.98 0.93 8.35
N PHE A 125 7.95 1.44 7.68
CA PHE A 125 6.81 2.09 8.35
C PHE A 125 5.49 1.34 8.20
N ILE A 126 5.34 0.56 7.14
CA ILE A 126 4.13 -0.18 6.82
C ILE A 126 4.56 -1.55 6.28
N PRO A 127 3.92 -2.66 6.70
CA PRO A 127 4.26 -3.97 6.18
C PRO A 127 4.00 -4.04 4.68
N VAL A 128 5.04 -4.32 3.89
CA VAL A 128 4.93 -4.53 2.44
C VAL A 128 4.77 -6.02 2.13
N ASP A 129 3.75 -6.36 1.32
CA ASP A 129 3.50 -7.74 0.91
C ASP A 129 4.28 -8.14 -0.34
N LEU A 130 4.45 -7.21 -1.29
CA LEU A 130 5.08 -7.47 -2.58
C LEU A 130 5.82 -6.21 -3.07
N TYR A 131 6.98 -6.43 -3.68
CA TYR A 131 7.85 -5.38 -4.20
C TYR A 131 7.90 -5.42 -5.73
N VAL A 132 7.70 -4.28 -6.37
CA VAL A 132 7.80 -4.13 -7.83
C VAL A 132 9.01 -3.27 -8.16
N PRO A 133 10.15 -3.85 -8.58
CA PRO A 133 11.33 -3.07 -8.94
C PRO A 133 11.11 -2.33 -10.27
N GLY A 134 11.61 -1.09 -10.36
CA GLY A 134 11.58 -0.28 -11.58
C GLY A 134 11.65 1.22 -11.29
N CYS A 135 11.97 2.06 -12.29
CA CYS A 135 12.08 3.51 -12.11
C CYS A 135 11.70 4.31 -13.38
N PRO A 136 10.40 4.39 -13.76
CA PRO A 136 9.27 3.62 -13.22
C PRO A 136 9.27 2.17 -13.73
N PRO A 137 8.64 1.21 -13.02
CA PRO A 137 8.40 -0.13 -13.57
C PRO A 137 7.48 -0.01 -14.78
N ARG A 138 7.54 -0.96 -15.71
CA ARG A 138 6.60 -0.97 -16.85
C ARG A 138 5.19 -1.38 -16.42
N PRO A 139 4.13 -1.04 -17.18
CA PRO A 139 2.76 -1.32 -16.78
C PRO A 139 2.51 -2.83 -16.65
N GLU A 140 3.14 -3.64 -17.50
CA GLU A 140 3.02 -5.09 -17.48
C GLU A 140 3.65 -5.71 -16.22
N GLN A 141 4.69 -5.08 -15.66
CA GLN A 141 5.31 -5.55 -14.42
C GLN A 141 4.38 -5.34 -13.22
N LEU A 142 3.62 -4.25 -13.20
CA LEU A 142 2.62 -4.04 -12.14
C LEU A 142 1.47 -5.03 -12.27
N ILE A 143 1.04 -5.36 -13.49
CA ILE A 143 0.02 -6.40 -13.71
C ILE A 143 0.53 -7.76 -13.24
N ALA A 144 1.78 -8.12 -13.55
CA ALA A 144 2.38 -9.36 -13.07
C ALA A 144 2.44 -9.42 -11.53
N ALA A 145 2.80 -8.30 -10.90
CA ALA A 145 2.79 -8.16 -9.45
C ALA A 145 1.39 -8.29 -8.84
N LEU A 146 0.35 -7.79 -9.51
CA LEU A 146 -1.04 -7.99 -9.09
C LEU A 146 -1.44 -9.47 -9.17
N ILE A 147 -1.10 -10.16 -10.26
CA ILE A 147 -1.38 -11.60 -10.42
C ILE A 147 -0.68 -12.41 -9.32
N GLU A 148 0.59 -12.10 -9.04
CA GLU A 148 1.33 -12.74 -7.95
C GLU A 148 0.70 -12.45 -6.58
N MET A 149 0.16 -11.25 -6.38
CA MET A 149 -0.61 -10.90 -5.19
C MET A 149 -1.89 -11.74 -5.06
N GLN A 150 -2.61 -11.98 -6.15
CA GLN A 150 -3.79 -12.85 -6.18
C GLN A 150 -3.44 -14.28 -5.79
N ASP A 151 -2.35 -14.81 -6.35
CA ASP A 151 -1.83 -16.14 -6.00
C ASP A 151 -1.43 -16.23 -4.53
N LYS A 152 -0.84 -15.16 -3.98
CA LYS A 152 -0.51 -15.06 -2.56
C LYS A 152 -1.77 -15.12 -1.69
N ILE A 153 -2.81 -14.36 -2.04
CA ILE A 153 -4.10 -14.35 -1.32
C ILE A 153 -4.76 -15.73 -1.35
N MET A 154 -4.77 -16.40 -2.51
CA MET A 154 -5.33 -17.74 -2.65
C MET A 154 -4.63 -18.77 -1.74
N LYS A 155 -3.31 -18.66 -1.57
CA LYS A 155 -2.50 -19.59 -0.75
C LYS A 155 -2.61 -19.31 0.74
N THR A 156 -2.62 -18.05 1.15
CA THR A 156 -2.56 -17.65 2.57
C THR A 156 -3.91 -17.75 3.27
N GLY A 157 -5.01 -17.43 2.58
CA GLY A 157 -6.22 -17.01 3.28
C GLY A 157 -6.91 -18.09 4.14
N THR A 158 -7.20 -17.72 5.38
CA THR A 158 -8.15 -18.42 6.26
C THR A 158 -9.42 -17.58 6.40
N ILE A 159 -10.62 -18.17 6.50
CA ILE A 159 -11.88 -17.42 6.71
C ILE A 159 -11.85 -16.56 7.98
N ASN A 160 -11.11 -17.02 9.00
CA ASN A 160 -11.00 -16.36 10.29
C ASN A 160 -10.00 -15.19 10.31
N GLY A 161 -9.30 -14.89 9.20
CA GLY A 161 -8.36 -13.77 9.11
C GLY A 161 -7.22 -13.77 10.15
N ARG A 162 -6.91 -14.92 10.77
CA ARG A 162 -5.95 -15.02 11.89
C ARG A 162 -4.53 -14.60 11.51
N GLU A 163 -4.19 -14.68 10.22
CA GLU A 163 -2.91 -14.25 9.66
C GLU A 163 -2.68 -12.73 9.73
N PHE A 164 -3.75 -11.94 9.79
CA PHE A 164 -3.68 -10.49 9.74
C PHE A 164 -3.44 -9.84 11.11
N GLY A 165 -3.89 -10.49 12.20
CA GLY A 165 -3.68 -10.01 13.57
C GLY A 165 -2.22 -10.05 14.05
N LYS A 166 -1.32 -10.72 13.30
CA LYS A 166 0.12 -10.79 13.58
C LYS A 166 0.97 -9.82 12.75
N ARG A 167 0.40 -9.13 11.76
CA ARG A 167 1.12 -8.21 10.85
C ARG A 167 1.40 -6.82 11.45
N THR A 168 1.10 -6.64 12.73
CA THR A 168 0.93 -5.35 13.40
C THR A 168 2.25 -4.63 13.72
N GLU A 169 3.39 -5.31 13.68
CA GLU A 169 4.67 -4.70 14.03
C GLU A 169 5.40 -4.19 12.79
N ALA A 170 5.20 -2.91 12.46
CA ALA A 170 6.18 -2.18 11.65
C ALA A 170 7.50 -2.17 12.44
N THR A 171 8.58 -2.75 11.89
CA THR A 171 9.92 -2.78 12.50
C THR A 171 10.62 -1.40 12.40
N GLY A 172 9.84 -0.33 12.39
CA GLY A 172 10.28 1.04 12.21
C GLY A 172 10.29 1.85 13.49
N PRO A 173 10.83 3.07 13.43
CA PRO A 173 10.63 4.03 14.50
C PRO A 173 9.13 4.31 14.70
N ILE A 174 8.78 4.56 15.95
CA ILE A 174 7.44 4.84 16.46
C ILE A 174 6.76 5.89 15.56
N PRO A 175 5.44 5.81 15.29
CA PRO A 175 4.71 6.86 14.57
C PRO A 175 5.10 8.24 15.09
N VAL A 176 5.39 9.17 14.16
CA VAL A 176 5.78 10.55 14.47
C VAL A 176 4.79 11.11 15.50
N GLU A 177 5.30 11.64 16.63
CA GLU A 177 4.45 12.13 17.71
C GLU A 177 3.43 13.15 17.17
N LEU A 178 2.21 13.11 17.71
CA LEU A 178 1.13 14.04 17.35
C LEU A 178 1.56 15.51 17.49
N GLU A 179 2.50 15.79 18.39
CA GLU A 179 3.14 17.09 18.59
C GLU A 179 3.93 17.55 17.36
N GLU A 180 4.64 16.65 16.68
CA GLU A 180 5.45 16.95 15.50
C GLU A 180 4.58 17.04 14.22
N VAL A 181 3.45 16.31 14.20
CA VAL A 181 2.37 16.49 13.22
C VAL A 181 1.63 17.83 13.43
N ARG A 182 1.39 18.25 14.68
CA ARG A 182 0.86 19.58 15.01
C ARG A 182 1.84 20.66 14.61
N ARG A 183 3.13 20.54 14.99
CA ARG A 183 4.20 21.49 14.62
C ARG A 183 4.32 21.68 13.11
N SER A 184 4.15 20.61 12.32
CA SER A 184 4.19 20.72 10.84
C SER A 184 2.91 21.27 10.21
N ARG A 185 1.76 21.21 10.91
CA ARG A 185 0.51 21.91 10.53
C ARG A 185 0.47 23.37 11.01
N GLU A 186 1.07 23.65 12.15
CA GLU A 186 1.09 24.95 12.84
C GLU A 186 2.33 25.78 12.51
N ALA A 187 3.31 25.21 11.79
CA ALA A 187 4.43 25.95 11.22
C ALA A 187 3.93 26.95 10.19
N LYS A 188 3.51 28.12 10.66
CA LYS A 188 3.56 29.37 9.91
C LYS A 188 5.02 29.56 9.51
N ILE A 189 5.30 29.47 8.22
CA ILE A 189 6.67 29.61 7.69
C ILE A 189 7.25 30.99 8.04
N VAL A 190 6.39 32.00 8.26
CA VAL A 190 6.69 33.31 8.86
C VAL A 190 5.43 33.82 9.58
N GLU A 191 5.56 34.37 10.78
CA GLU A 191 4.44 35.06 11.43
C GLU A 191 4.03 36.29 10.62
N GLY A 192 2.77 36.34 10.16
CA GLY A 192 2.19 37.53 9.52
C GLY A 192 2.22 37.58 7.99
N LEU A 193 2.66 36.52 7.28
CA LEU A 193 2.64 36.50 5.81
C LEU A 193 1.33 35.90 5.27
N ASP A 194 0.39 36.75 4.87
CA ASP A 194 -0.78 36.38 4.06
C ASP A 194 -0.42 36.49 2.58
N ILE A 195 -0.20 35.37 1.90
CA ILE A 195 0.26 35.29 0.49
C ILE A 195 -0.76 35.85 -0.52
N TYR A 196 -1.98 36.20 -0.08
CA TYR A 196 -3.00 36.84 -0.92
C TYR A 196 -3.03 38.36 -0.78
N GLN A 197 -2.26 38.94 0.15
CA GLN A 197 -2.08 40.39 0.20
C GLN A 197 -0.92 40.78 -0.70
N PRO A 198 -1.13 41.66 -1.70
CA PRO A 198 -0.01 42.24 -2.44
C PRO A 198 0.88 43.00 -1.45
N PRO A 199 2.21 43.06 -1.70
CA PRO A 199 3.12 43.76 -0.82
C PRO A 199 2.65 45.21 -0.67
N LYS A 200 2.53 45.65 0.58
CA LYS A 200 2.33 47.07 0.87
C LYS A 200 3.58 47.79 0.38
N MET A 201 3.43 48.62 -0.66
CA MET A 201 4.45 49.59 -1.04
C MET A 201 4.67 50.61 0.09
#